data_AF-A0A819Q3E1-F1
#
_entry.id   AF-A0A819Q3E1-F1
#
_cell.length_a   1.000
_cell.length_b   1.000
_cell.length_c   1.000
_cell.angle_alpha   90.00
_cell.angle_beta   90.00
_cell.angle_gamma   90.00
#
_symmetry.space_group_name_H-M   'P 1'
#
loop_
_entity.id
_entity.type
_entity.pdbx_description
1 polymer ?
#
loop_
_entity_poly.entity_id
_entity_poly.type
_entity_poly.pdbx_seq_one_letter_code
_entity_poly.pdbx_strand_id
1 'polypeptide(L)'
;MANYQLYRNTTLGVTLQDTLEEMISQGALTDQAAGKVLSEFDRSINLALDKRINKKVQFTGKLSTYRFCDNVWTLVLKDFNVKDSNQSQHNTAAPSSQIPPVDKVKIVACDGKSASQA
;
A
#
# COMPACT_ATOMS: atom_id res chain seq x y z
N MET A 1 10.60 -13.12 -6.54
CA MET A 1 9.57 -12.24 -5.93
C MET A 1 9.55 -10.92 -6.69
N ALA A 2 8.43 -10.57 -7.32
CA ALA A 2 8.30 -9.31 -8.03
C ALA A 2 8.46 -8.14 -7.05
N ASN A 3 9.34 -7.19 -7.37
CA ASN A 3 9.65 -6.07 -6.49
C ASN A 3 8.87 -4.83 -6.93
N TYR A 4 7.61 -4.72 -6.49
CA TYR A 4 6.76 -3.61 -6.92
C TYR A 4 7.22 -2.31 -6.28
N GLN A 5 7.49 -1.31 -7.13
CA GLN A 5 7.77 0.07 -6.72
C GLN A 5 6.50 0.85 -6.33
N LEU A 6 5.32 0.22 -6.48
CA LEU A 6 4.01 0.81 -6.15
C LEU A 6 4.00 1.42 -4.74
N TYR A 7 4.66 0.75 -3.78
CA TYR A 7 4.66 1.16 -2.39
C TYR A 7 5.49 2.42 -2.10
N ARG A 8 6.28 2.91 -3.05
CA ARG A 8 6.99 4.21 -2.92
C ARG A 8 6.01 5.39 -2.82
N ASN A 9 4.81 5.26 -3.39
CA ASN A 9 3.76 6.29 -3.32
C ASN A 9 2.87 6.18 -2.07
N THR A 10 3.21 5.33 -1.11
CA THR A 10 2.57 5.31 0.21
C THR A 10 3.17 6.40 1.09
N THR A 11 2.52 6.76 2.20
CA THR A 11 3.09 7.71 3.17
C THR A 11 4.52 7.33 3.58
N LEU A 12 4.76 6.06 3.91
CA LEU A 12 6.11 5.58 4.28
C LEU A 12 7.12 5.73 3.14
N GLY A 13 6.72 5.37 1.91
CA GLY A 13 7.59 5.47 0.74
C GLY A 13 7.90 6.92 0.34
N VAL A 14 6.92 7.82 0.44
CA VAL A 14 7.08 9.26 0.17
C VAL A 14 8.00 9.88 1.21
N THR A 15 7.74 9.64 2.50
CA THR A 15 8.61 10.16 3.58
C THR A 15 10.05 9.67 3.44
N LEU A 16 10.27 8.42 3.01
CA LEU A 16 11.61 7.92 2.72
C LEU A 16 12.25 8.67 1.54
N GLN A 17 11.53 8.89 0.45
CA GLN A 17 12.04 9.63 -0.71
C GLN A 17 12.39 11.07 -0.33
N ASP A 18 11.50 11.78 0.37
CA ASP A 18 11.74 13.14 0.85
C ASP A 18 13.01 13.22 1.72
N THR A 19 13.20 12.25 2.62
CA THR A 19 14.40 12.17 3.48
C THR A 19 15.66 11.93 2.65
N LEU A 20 15.60 11.04 1.65
CA LEU A 20 16.74 10.74 0.77
C LEU A 20 17.10 11.96 -0.09
N GLU A 21 16.12 12.68 -0.61
CA GLU A 21 16.30 13.92 -1.36
C GLU A 21 16.95 15.00 -0.50
N GLU A 22 16.54 15.16 0.76
CA GLU A 22 17.17 16.07 1.70
C GLU A 22 18.65 15.70 1.92
N MET A 23 18.95 14.42 2.16
CA MET A 23 20.34 13.95 2.35
C MET A 23 21.21 14.15 1.10
N ILE A 24 20.64 14.01 -0.10
CA ILE A 24 21.33 14.32 -1.36
C ILE A 24 21.61 15.82 -1.45
N SER A 25 20.62 16.67 -1.14
CA SER A 25 20.76 18.13 -1.21
C SER A 25 21.85 18.66 -0.27
N GLN A 26 22.06 18.00 0.87
CA GLN A 26 23.11 18.31 1.85
C GLN A 26 24.48 17.72 1.49
N GLY A 27 24.57 16.94 0.41
CA GLY A 27 25.80 16.23 0.00
C GLY A 27 26.15 15.03 0.89
N ALA A 28 25.24 14.58 1.75
CA ALA A 28 25.44 13.42 2.62
C ALA A 28 25.29 12.09 1.88
N LEU A 29 24.51 12.06 0.80
CA LEU A 29 24.33 10.90 -0.07
C LEU A 29 24.46 11.27 -1.55
N THR A 30 24.86 10.29 -2.36
CA THR A 30 24.77 10.38 -3.83
C THR A 30 23.43 9.82 -4.31
N ASP A 31 22.98 10.25 -5.49
CA ASP A 31 21.77 9.70 -6.13
C ASP A 31 21.84 8.17 -6.27
N GLN A 32 23.03 7.65 -6.59
CA GLN A 32 23.25 6.21 -6.71
C GLN A 32 23.05 5.48 -5.37
N ALA A 33 23.49 6.08 -4.26
CA ALA A 33 23.30 5.50 -2.93
C ALA A 33 21.82 5.51 -2.53
N ALA A 34 21.12 6.63 -2.74
CA ALA A 34 19.68 6.72 -2.50
C ALA A 34 18.88 5.72 -3.34
N GLY A 35 19.24 5.53 -4.62
CA GLY A 35 18.61 4.54 -5.49
C GLY A 35 18.75 3.10 -4.97
N LYS A 36 19.87 2.77 -4.31
CA LYS A 36 20.05 1.47 -3.65
C LYS A 36 19.15 1.34 -2.43
N VAL A 37 19.01 2.39 -1.62
CA VAL A 37 18.08 2.41 -0.48
C VAL A 37 16.65 2.19 -0.93
N LEU A 38 16.20 2.87 -1.98
CA LEU A 38 14.85 2.69 -2.52
C LEU A 38 14.62 1.27 -3.07
N SER A 39 15.62 0.68 -3.73
CA SER A 39 15.54 -0.71 -4.21
C SER A 39 15.41 -1.71 -3.05
N GLU A 40 16.10 -1.44 -1.94
CA GLU A 40 16.01 -2.25 -0.73
C GLU A 40 14.69 -2.04 0.03
N PHE A 41 14.17 -0.82 0.02
CA PHE A 41 12.82 -0.51 0.50
C PHE A 41 11.76 -1.33 -0.23
N ASP A 42 11.80 -1.33 -1.58
CA ASP A 42 10.86 -2.12 -2.38
C ASP A 42 10.90 -3.59 -1.94
N ARG A 43 12.11 -4.15 -1.79
CA ARG A 43 12.29 -5.57 -1.41
C ARG A 43 11.70 -5.85 -0.04
N SER A 44 12.02 -4.97 0.91
CA SER A 44 11.63 -5.12 2.31
C SER A 44 10.13 -4.99 2.52
N ILE A 45 9.46 -4.03 1.88
CA ILE A 45 8.02 -3.83 2.04
C ILE A 45 7.20 -4.94 1.39
N ASN A 46 7.60 -5.41 0.21
CA ASN A 46 6.96 -6.55 -0.46
C ASN A 46 7.02 -7.81 0.41
N LEU A 47 8.20 -8.11 0.96
CA LEU A 47 8.38 -9.25 1.86
C LEU A 47 7.60 -9.11 3.16
N ALA A 48 7.60 -7.91 3.77
CA ALA A 48 6.89 -7.67 5.03
C ALA A 48 5.37 -7.82 4.88
N LEU A 49 4.80 -7.31 3.79
CA LEU A 49 3.37 -7.45 3.50
C LEU A 49 2.98 -8.91 3.23
N ASP A 50 3.80 -9.67 2.51
CA ASP A 50 3.54 -11.11 2.25
C ASP A 50 3.68 -11.98 3.50
N LYS A 51 4.73 -11.76 4.30
CA LYS A 51 5.09 -12.67 5.40
C LYS A 51 4.49 -12.31 6.75
N ARG A 52 4.19 -11.03 7.00
CA ARG A 52 3.81 -10.56 8.35
C ARG A 52 2.35 -10.16 8.46
N ILE A 53 1.65 -9.93 7.35
CA ILE A 53 0.27 -9.46 7.37
C ILE A 53 -0.66 -10.58 6.91
N ASN A 54 -1.59 -10.97 7.79
CA ASN A 54 -2.60 -11.99 7.53
C ASN A 54 -4.04 -11.48 7.72
N LYS A 55 -4.20 -10.21 8.12
CA LYS A 55 -5.52 -9.62 8.37
C LYS A 55 -6.28 -9.48 7.05
N LYS A 56 -7.47 -10.08 6.99
CA LYS A 56 -8.41 -9.93 5.88
C LYS A 56 -9.36 -8.77 6.15
N VAL A 57 -9.64 -8.01 5.10
CA VAL A 57 -10.54 -6.86 5.14
C VAL A 57 -11.59 -7.04 4.06
N GLN A 58 -12.85 -6.80 4.39
CA GLN A 58 -13.94 -6.71 3.42
C GLN A 58 -14.30 -5.25 3.21
N PHE A 59 -14.67 -4.86 2.00
CA PHE A 59 -15.10 -3.50 1.72
C PHE A 59 -16.26 -3.48 0.74
N THR A 60 -17.02 -2.38 0.78
CA THR A 60 -18.09 -2.08 -0.16
C THR A 60 -17.93 -0.65 -0.67
N GLY A 61 -18.26 -0.39 -1.92
CA GLY A 61 -18.26 0.95 -2.49
C GLY A 61 -18.89 0.96 -3.88
N LYS A 62 -19.32 2.14 -4.34
CA LYS A 62 -19.88 2.35 -5.68
C LYS A 62 -18.75 2.64 -6.65
N LEU A 63 -18.57 1.80 -7.67
CA LEU A 63 -17.53 2.02 -8.68
C LEU A 63 -17.85 3.28 -9.51
N SER A 64 -16.92 4.23 -9.53
CA SER A 64 -17.05 5.47 -10.31
C SER A 64 -16.31 5.37 -11.65
N THR A 65 -15.10 4.82 -11.65
CA THR A 65 -14.31 4.59 -12.87
C THR A 65 -13.28 3.51 -12.62
N TYR A 66 -12.84 2.84 -13.68
CA TYR A 66 -11.81 1.82 -13.64
C TYR A 66 -10.90 1.91 -14.87
N ARG A 67 -9.68 1.38 -14.74
CA ARG A 67 -8.71 1.24 -15.83
C ARG A 67 -7.85 0.02 -15.59
N PHE A 68 -7.55 -0.70 -16.66
CA PHE A 68 -6.54 -1.75 -16.68
C PHE A 68 -5.53 -1.44 -17.79
N CYS A 69 -4.26 -1.30 -17.42
CA CYS A 69 -3.15 -1.02 -18.33
C CYS A 69 -1.87 -1.55 -17.68
N ASP A 70 -0.97 -2.15 -18.46
CA ASP A 70 0.31 -2.70 -18.00
C ASP A 70 0.22 -3.63 -16.78
N ASN A 71 -0.80 -4.50 -16.76
CA ASN A 71 -1.08 -5.41 -15.64
C ASN A 71 -1.37 -4.72 -14.29
N VAL A 72 -1.76 -3.44 -14.33
CA VAL A 72 -2.17 -2.66 -13.17
C VAL A 72 -3.63 -2.26 -13.28
N TRP A 73 -4.41 -2.64 -12.28
CA TRP A 73 -5.76 -2.15 -12.08
C TRP A 73 -5.74 -0.84 -11.30
N THR A 74 -6.50 0.15 -11.79
CA THR A 74 -6.84 1.35 -11.02
C THR A 74 -8.36 1.45 -10.92
N LEU A 75 -8.90 1.49 -9.72
CA LEU A 75 -10.32 1.67 -9.44
C LEU A 75 -10.51 2.96 -8.63
N VAL A 76 -11.59 3.68 -8.91
CA VAL A 76 -12.04 4.79 -8.06
C VAL A 76 -13.45 4.46 -7.60
N LEU A 77 -13.64 4.34 -6.29
CA LEU A 77 -14.94 4.07 -5.68
C LEU A 77 -15.42 5.27 -4.88
N LYS A 78 -16.75 5.43 -4.80
CA LYS A 78 -17.44 6.37 -3.93
C LYS A 78 -18.21 5.62 -2.84
N ASP A 79 -18.59 6.30 -1.77
CA ASP A 79 -19.33 5.73 -0.64
C ASP A 79 -18.64 4.46 -0.11
N PHE A 80 -17.33 4.56 0.14
CA PHE A 80 -16.49 3.44 0.51
C PHE A 80 -16.60 3.12 2.00
N ASN A 81 -16.85 1.86 2.32
CA ASN A 81 -16.95 1.39 3.69
C ASN A 81 -16.16 0.10 3.87
N VAL A 82 -15.51 -0.02 5.03
CA VAL A 82 -14.68 -1.18 5.39
C VAL A 82 -15.36 -1.97 6.50
N LYS A 83 -15.55 -3.27 6.30
CA LYS A 83 -16.07 -4.22 7.29
C LYS A 83 -14.90 -5.05 7.81
N ASP A 84 -14.70 -5.03 9.14
CA ASP A 84 -13.73 -5.92 9.78
C ASP A 84 -14.35 -7.32 9.90
N SER A 85 -13.73 -8.30 9.23
CA SER A 85 -14.22 -9.69 9.17
C SER A 85 -14.30 -10.39 10.54
N ASN A 86 -13.64 -9.84 11.56
CA ASN A 86 -13.56 -10.43 12.89
C ASN A 86 -14.61 -9.91 13.88
N GLN A 87 -15.61 -9.15 13.43
CA GLN A 87 -16.71 -8.71 14.29
C GLN A 87 -17.76 -9.81 14.49
N SER A 88 -17.35 -10.89 15.16
CA SER A 88 -18.27 -11.79 15.87
C SER A 88 -18.44 -11.25 17.29
N GLN A 89 -19.55 -10.56 17.55
CA GLN A 89 -20.16 -10.32 18.87
C GLN A 89 -19.25 -10.35 20.12
N HIS A 90 -18.37 -9.36 20.32
CA HIS A 90 -17.91 -9.07 21.69
C HIS A 90 -18.14 -7.61 22.05
N ASN A 91 -19.06 -7.44 23.00
CA ASN A 91 -19.59 -6.19 23.50
C ASN A 91 -18.63 -5.56 24.54
N THR A 92 -17.38 -5.31 24.16
CA THR A 92 -16.41 -4.64 25.02
C THR A 92 -16.02 -3.27 24.47
N ALA A 93 -16.08 -2.27 25.35
CA ALA A 93 -15.97 -0.84 25.08
C ALA A 93 -14.55 -0.36 24.72
N ALA A 94 -13.80 -1.14 23.94
CA ALA A 94 -12.58 -0.66 23.31
C ALA A 94 -12.93 -0.10 21.91
N PRO A 95 -12.47 1.10 21.53
CA PRO A 95 -12.69 1.61 20.19
C PRO A 95 -11.95 0.69 19.22
N SER A 96 -12.70 -0.20 18.57
CA SER A 96 -12.18 -0.95 17.43
C SER A 96 -11.62 0.06 16.44
N SER A 97 -10.40 -0.16 15.95
CA SER A 97 -9.74 0.61 14.88
C SER A 97 -10.55 0.50 13.57
N GLN A 98 -11.75 1.08 13.56
CA GLN A 98 -12.65 1.11 12.42
C GLN A 98 -12.25 2.28 11.54
N ILE A 99 -11.96 1.96 10.28
CA ILE A 99 -11.80 2.97 9.25
C ILE A 99 -13.20 3.59 9.05
N PRO A 100 -13.39 4.89 9.33
CA PRO A 100 -14.68 5.54 9.13
C PRO A 100 -15.08 5.47 7.65
N PRO A 101 -16.38 5.57 7.32
CA PRO A 101 -16.82 5.68 5.93
C PRO A 101 -16.07 6.80 5.20
N VAL A 102 -15.65 6.53 3.97
CA VAL A 102 -14.88 7.46 3.15
C VAL A 102 -15.63 7.77 1.87
N ASP A 103 -15.80 9.05 1.55
CA ASP A 103 -16.55 9.50 0.37
C ASP A 103 -15.99 8.96 -0.94
N LYS A 104 -14.66 8.83 -1.03
CA LYS A 104 -13.96 8.41 -2.24
C LYS A 104 -12.64 7.72 -1.93
N VAL A 105 -12.36 6.60 -2.60
CA VAL A 105 -11.08 5.90 -2.52
C VAL A 105 -10.54 5.57 -3.92
N LYS A 106 -9.21 5.58 -4.06
CA LYS A 106 -8.50 5.07 -5.23
C LYS A 106 -7.78 3.79 -4.84
N ILE A 107 -8.06 2.69 -5.54
CA ILE A 107 -7.37 1.41 -5.39
C ILE A 107 -6.45 1.23 -6.59
N VAL A 108 -5.17 0.97 -6.33
CA VAL A 108 -4.19 0.59 -7.35
C VAL A 108 -3.66 -0.80 -7.00
N ALA A 109 -3.80 -1.75 -7.91
CA ALA A 109 -3.45 -3.15 -7.69
C ALA A 109 -2.63 -3.69 -8.86
N CYS A 110 -1.42 -4.16 -8.57
CA CYS A 110 -0.58 -4.91 -9.52
C CYS A 110 -0.95 -6.40 -9.50
N ASP A 111 -0.69 -7.11 -10.60
CA ASP A 111 -0.89 -8.57 -10.65
C ASP A 111 -0.01 -9.27 -9.62
N GLY A 112 -0.62 -10.02 -8.70
CA GLY A 112 0.08 -10.80 -7.66
C GLY A 112 0.66 -12.13 -8.15
N LYS A 113 0.32 -12.60 -9.36
CA LYS A 113 0.77 -13.92 -9.87
C LYS A 113 2.29 -14.02 -10.04
N SER A 114 2.96 -12.91 -10.35
CA SER A 114 4.43 -12.86 -10.43
C SER A 114 5.12 -12.94 -9.07
N ALA A 115 4.40 -12.78 -7.96
CA ALA A 115 4.93 -13.02 -6.62
C ALA A 115 4.88 -14.49 -6.20
N SER A 116 3.98 -15.30 -6.80
CA SER A 116 3.74 -16.70 -6.43
C SER A 116 4.39 -17.75 -7.34
N GLN A 117 5.08 -17.36 -8.41
CA GLN A 117 5.67 -18.28 -9.41
C GLN A 117 7.20 -18.47 -9.29
N ALA A 118 7.82 -18.15 -8.15
CA ALA A 118 9.25 -18.40 -7.89
C ALA A 118 9.48 -18.92 -6.47
#